data_AF-A0A663EZ78-F1
#
_entry.id   AF-A0A663EZ78-F1
#
_cell.length_a   1.000
_cell.length_b   1.000
_cell.length_c   1.000
_cell.angle_alpha   90.00
_cell.angle_beta   90.00
_cell.angle_gamma   90.00
#
_symmetry.space_group_name_H-M   'P 1'
#
loop_
_entity.id
_entity.type
_entity.pdbx_description
1 polymer ?
#
loop_
_entity_poly.entity_id
_entity_poly.type
_entity_poly.pdbx_seq_one_letter_code
_entity_poly.pdbx_strand_id
1 'polypeptide(L)'
;MVVFTCSVQHAAVNNGQVGPRTFVPNAPSSMRHPPPMAKGKTFLQHFLDTLPEVDTTANILVALILLSSRLDDTVRRLLGQYPEERFTEAEPRRVIRTFRGELEEIRDLLEERNHVATLRYNYLNPLETENSISI
;
A
#
# COMPACT_ATOMS: atom_id res chain seq x y z
N MET A 1 -12.29 -14.74 -3.70
CA MET A 1 -12.20 -13.35 -4.23
C MET A 1 -12.42 -12.30 -3.13
N VAL A 2 -13.50 -12.36 -2.33
CA VAL A 2 -13.82 -11.32 -1.32
C VAL A 2 -12.69 -11.13 -0.29
N VAL A 3 -12.29 -12.19 0.41
CA VAL A 3 -11.23 -12.12 1.44
C VAL A 3 -9.95 -11.48 0.87
N PHE A 4 -9.47 -11.96 -0.28
CA PHE A 4 -8.28 -11.42 -0.95
C PHE A 4 -8.44 -9.93 -1.33
N THR A 5 -9.59 -9.54 -1.88
CA THR A 5 -9.83 -8.16 -2.32
C THR A 5 -9.84 -7.20 -1.14
N CYS A 6 -10.48 -7.60 -0.04
CA CYS A 6 -10.62 -6.80 1.16
C CYS A 6 -9.35 -6.77 2.03
N SER A 7 -8.35 -7.59 1.76
CA SER A 7 -7.10 -7.66 2.52
C SER A 7 -5.89 -7.38 1.62
N VAL A 8 -5.39 -8.43 0.98
CA VAL A 8 -4.14 -8.46 0.21
C VAL A 8 -4.16 -7.44 -0.93
N GLN A 9 -5.22 -7.40 -1.73
CA GLN A 9 -5.30 -6.47 -2.86
C GLN A 9 -5.32 -5.01 -2.38
N HIS A 10 -6.08 -4.72 -1.33
CA HIS A 10 -6.14 -3.40 -0.73
C HIS A 10 -4.75 -2.97 -0.21
N ALA A 11 -4.09 -3.82 0.59
CA ALA A 11 -2.75 -3.55 1.10
C ALA A 11 -1.74 -3.25 -0.02
N ALA A 12 -1.78 -4.02 -1.12
CA ALA A 12 -0.89 -3.88 -2.26
C ALA A 12 -0.97 -2.49 -2.94
N VAL A 13 -2.18 -1.93 -3.04
CA VAL A 13 -2.41 -0.66 -3.74
C VAL A 13 -2.46 0.54 -2.81
N ASN A 14 -2.70 0.32 -1.51
CA ASN A 14 -2.86 1.38 -0.52
C ASN A 14 -1.54 1.68 0.21
N ASN A 15 -0.86 0.66 0.75
CA ASN A 15 0.30 0.85 1.64
C ASN A 15 1.52 1.46 0.92
N GLY A 16 1.55 1.36 -0.41
CA GLY A 16 2.61 1.91 -1.26
C GLY A 16 2.37 3.33 -1.74
N GLN A 17 1.31 4.02 -1.30
CA GLN A 17 0.97 5.33 -1.84
C GLN A 17 2.01 6.43 -1.51
N VAL A 18 2.52 6.51 -0.28
CA VAL A 18 3.46 7.57 0.14
C VAL A 18 4.82 7.48 -0.57
N GLY A 19 5.44 6.31 -0.64
CA GLY A 19 6.83 6.18 -1.10
C GLY A 19 7.09 6.80 -2.49
N PRO A 20 6.53 6.24 -3.57
CA PRO A 20 6.73 6.78 -4.91
C PRO A 20 6.04 8.13 -5.16
N ARG A 21 4.93 8.46 -4.47
CA ARG A 21 4.13 9.65 -4.79
C ARG A 21 4.51 10.89 -3.98
N THR A 22 5.33 10.75 -2.93
CA THR A 22 5.89 11.91 -2.21
C THR A 22 6.85 12.72 -3.07
N PHE A 23 7.53 12.08 -4.03
CA PHE A 23 8.28 12.76 -5.07
C PHE A 23 7.34 13.12 -6.24
N VAL A 24 6.78 14.33 -6.21
CA VAL A 24 5.74 14.80 -7.16
C VAL A 24 6.06 14.51 -8.63
N PRO A 25 7.29 14.74 -9.14
CA PRO A 25 7.61 14.42 -10.54
C PRO A 25 7.38 12.95 -10.94
N ASN A 26 7.44 12.01 -10.00
CA ASN A 26 7.22 10.59 -10.27
C ASN A 26 5.73 10.24 -10.43
N ALA A 27 4.83 10.96 -9.76
CA ALA A 27 3.40 10.69 -9.82
C ALA A 27 2.57 11.97 -9.54
N PRO A 28 2.56 12.95 -10.46
CA PRO A 28 1.79 14.17 -10.27
C PRO A 28 0.28 13.86 -10.25
N SER A 29 -0.44 14.50 -9.35
CA SER A 29 -1.90 14.33 -9.21
C SER A 29 -2.69 15.05 -10.31
N SER A 30 -2.08 16.06 -10.93
CA SER A 30 -2.66 16.85 -12.01
C SER A 30 -1.56 17.42 -12.91
N MET A 31 -1.95 17.97 -14.05
CA MET A 31 -1.06 18.66 -14.97
C MET A 31 -1.69 20.01 -15.34
N ARG A 32 -0.94 21.10 -15.28
CA ARG A 32 -1.43 22.47 -15.57
C ARG A 32 -1.32 22.86 -17.05
N HIS A 33 -0.60 22.07 -17.84
CA HIS A 33 -0.47 22.25 -19.28
C HIS A 33 -0.88 20.99 -20.05
N PRO A 34 -1.35 21.13 -21.30
CA PRO A 34 -1.65 19.98 -22.15
C PRO A 34 -0.38 19.19 -22.49
N PRO A 35 -0.52 17.92 -22.94
CA PRO A 35 0.60 17.15 -23.46
C PRO A 35 1.33 17.89 -24.60
N PRO A 36 2.67 17.77 -24.69
CA PRO A 36 3.44 18.45 -25.73
C PRO A 36 3.09 17.92 -27.13
N MET A 37 2.85 18.83 -28.07
CA MET A 37 2.43 18.50 -29.44
C MET A 37 3.59 18.30 -30.42
N ALA A 38 4.83 18.55 -30.00
CA ALA A 38 6.02 18.37 -30.82
C ALA A 38 7.25 18.06 -29.96
N LYS A 39 8.18 17.27 -30.52
CA LYS A 39 9.46 16.94 -29.87
C LYS A 39 10.38 18.17 -29.79
N GLY A 40 11.27 18.21 -28.79
CA GLY A 40 12.32 19.23 -28.67
C GLY A 40 11.84 20.63 -28.25
N LYS A 41 10.56 20.82 -27.91
CA LYS A 41 10.01 22.11 -27.48
C LYS A 41 9.85 22.26 -25.96
N THR A 42 10.04 21.18 -25.21
CA THR A 42 9.96 21.18 -23.75
C THR A 42 11.30 21.55 -23.13
N PHE A 43 11.28 22.39 -22.10
CA PHE A 43 12.45 22.81 -21.33
C PHE A 43 12.11 22.75 -19.83
N LEU A 44 13.11 22.92 -18.97
CA LEU A 44 12.95 22.73 -17.52
C LEU A 44 11.82 23.59 -16.92
N GLN A 45 11.76 24.87 -17.26
CA GLN A 45 10.72 25.74 -16.72
C GLN A 45 9.32 25.30 -17.18
N HIS A 46 9.15 24.96 -18.46
CA HIS A 46 7.88 24.39 -18.95
C HIS A 46 7.50 23.10 -18.21
N PHE A 47 8.46 22.24 -17.85
CA PHE A 47 8.21 21.05 -17.04
C PHE A 47 7.72 21.42 -15.63
N LEU A 48 8.39 22.35 -14.94
CA LEU A 48 7.99 22.82 -13.62
C LEU A 48 6.61 23.52 -13.65
N ASP A 49 6.33 24.28 -14.70
CA ASP A 49 5.04 24.94 -14.91
C ASP A 49 3.92 23.93 -15.21
N THR A 50 4.27 22.74 -15.74
CA THR A 50 3.29 21.68 -16.02
C THR A 50 2.89 20.92 -14.75
N LEU A 51 3.81 20.76 -13.79
CA LEU A 51 3.53 20.06 -12.52
C LEU A 51 2.49 20.81 -11.67
N PRO A 52 1.81 20.13 -10.73
CA PRO A 52 0.87 20.77 -9.81
C PRO A 52 1.49 21.92 -9.01
N GLU A 53 0.66 22.88 -8.63
CA GLU A 53 1.05 23.94 -7.70
C GLU A 53 1.30 23.41 -6.30
N VAL A 54 1.91 24.24 -5.46
CA VAL A 54 2.31 23.88 -4.09
C VAL A 54 1.09 23.52 -3.24
N ASP A 55 -0.02 24.23 -3.39
CA ASP A 55 -1.27 23.98 -2.66
C ASP A 55 -1.90 22.63 -3.03
N THR A 56 -2.00 22.33 -4.33
CA THR A 56 -2.52 21.07 -4.87
C THR A 56 -1.61 19.91 -4.46
N THR A 57 -0.29 20.13 -4.53
CA THR A 57 0.72 19.18 -4.06
C THR A 57 0.53 18.89 -2.57
N ALA A 58 0.47 19.93 -1.73
CA ALA A 58 0.35 19.77 -0.29
C ALA A 58 -0.93 19.02 0.10
N ASN A 59 -2.07 19.38 -0.52
CA ASN A 59 -3.35 18.71 -0.27
C ASN A 59 -3.29 17.20 -0.59
N ILE A 60 -2.68 16.84 -1.73
CA ILE A 60 -2.55 15.43 -2.11
C ILE A 60 -1.56 14.69 -1.21
N LEU A 61 -0.44 15.31 -0.85
CA LEU A 61 0.51 14.68 0.07
C LEU A 61 -0.12 14.38 1.42
N VAL A 62 -0.91 15.31 1.97
CA VAL A 62 -1.66 15.06 3.21
C VAL A 62 -2.62 13.87 3.05
N ALA A 63 -3.40 13.83 1.97
CA ALA A 63 -4.31 12.72 1.71
C ALA A 63 -3.57 11.37 1.60
N LEU A 64 -2.47 11.31 0.86
CA LEU A 64 -1.68 10.09 0.69
C LEU A 64 -1.06 9.61 2.01
N ILE A 65 -0.55 10.54 2.82
CA ILE A 65 -0.01 10.23 4.15
C ILE A 65 -1.11 9.66 5.05
N LEU A 66 -2.28 10.29 5.08
CA LEU A 66 -3.41 9.82 5.89
C LEU A 66 -3.87 8.42 5.45
N LEU A 67 -4.07 8.20 4.15
CA LEU A 67 -4.50 6.90 3.61
C LEU A 67 -3.46 5.80 3.78
N SER A 68 -2.17 6.14 3.87
CA SER A 68 -1.09 5.17 4.09
C SER A 68 -0.70 5.02 5.56
N SER A 69 -1.35 5.77 6.47
CA SER A 69 -1.08 5.71 7.88
C SER A 69 -1.47 4.34 8.42
N ARG A 70 -0.64 3.78 9.29
CA ARG A 70 -0.95 2.53 9.99
C ARG A 70 -1.80 2.86 11.20
N LEU A 71 -2.85 2.06 11.42
CA LEU A 71 -3.55 2.08 12.69
C LEU A 71 -2.62 1.62 13.82
N ASP A 72 -2.87 2.10 15.03
CA ASP A 72 -2.17 1.64 16.23
C ASP A 72 -2.23 0.12 16.35
N ASP A 73 -1.13 -0.51 16.77
CA ASP A 73 -1.01 -1.97 16.87
C ASP A 73 -2.04 -2.60 17.82
N THR A 74 -2.63 -1.82 18.73
CA THR A 74 -3.72 -2.25 19.62
C THR A 74 -5.05 -2.44 18.88
N VAL A 75 -5.28 -1.66 17.82
CA VAL A 75 -6.52 -1.66 17.02
C VAL A 75 -6.34 -2.48 15.74
N ARG A 76 -5.14 -2.48 15.16
CA ARG A 76 -4.84 -3.16 13.91
C ARG A 76 -5.14 -4.67 13.99
N ARG A 77 -5.70 -5.23 12.91
CA ARG A 77 -6.01 -6.66 12.78
C ARG A 77 -5.40 -7.18 11.48
N LEU A 78 -4.26 -7.86 11.61
CA LEU A 78 -3.56 -8.42 10.45
C LEU A 78 -4.28 -9.66 9.91
N LEU A 79 -4.00 -9.98 8.65
CA LEU A 79 -4.58 -11.12 7.97
C LEU A 79 -4.37 -12.41 8.78
N GLY A 80 -5.46 -13.12 9.06
CA GLY A 80 -5.45 -14.33 9.87
C GLY A 80 -5.62 -14.09 11.37
N GLN A 81 -5.51 -12.86 11.86
CA GLN A 81 -5.79 -12.52 13.26
C GLN A 81 -7.30 -12.31 13.48
N TYR A 82 -7.96 -13.29 14.08
CA TYR A 82 -9.40 -13.28 14.34
C TYR A 82 -9.65 -13.37 15.85
N PRO A 83 -9.62 -12.24 16.59
CA PRO A 83 -9.86 -12.24 18.03
C PRO A 83 -11.33 -12.47 18.39
N GLU A 84 -12.25 -12.14 17.46
CA GLU A 84 -13.66 -12.47 17.61
C GLU A 84 -13.87 -13.96 17.30
N GLU A 85 -14.12 -14.75 18.35
CA GLU A 85 -14.34 -16.20 18.24
C GLU A 85 -15.74 -16.53 17.69
N ARG A 86 -15.98 -16.19 16.42
CA ARG A 86 -17.23 -16.53 15.73
C ARG A 86 -17.35 -18.02 15.41
N PHE A 87 -16.22 -18.69 15.21
CA PHE A 87 -16.14 -20.14 15.08
C PHE A 87 -15.62 -20.75 16.38
N THR A 88 -16.43 -21.58 17.02
CA THR A 88 -16.08 -22.24 18.29
C THR A 88 -15.74 -23.72 18.08
N GLU A 89 -16.10 -24.28 16.93
CA GLU A 89 -15.88 -25.68 16.58
C GLU A 89 -14.40 -25.98 16.31
N ALA A 90 -14.01 -27.25 16.52
CA ALA A 90 -12.62 -27.68 16.42
C ALA A 90 -12.04 -27.57 15.00
N GLU A 91 -12.80 -27.95 13.98
CA GLU A 91 -12.32 -27.97 12.58
C GLU A 91 -12.05 -26.56 12.01
N PRO A 92 -12.97 -25.57 12.08
CA PRO A 92 -12.67 -24.21 11.63
C PRO A 92 -11.46 -23.60 12.35
N ARG A 93 -11.32 -23.84 13.67
CA ARG A 93 -10.16 -23.40 14.44
C ARG A 93 -8.87 -24.05 13.95
N ARG A 94 -8.91 -25.31 13.53
CA ARG A 94 -7.76 -26.01 12.91
C ARG A 94 -7.38 -25.36 11.58
N VAL A 95 -8.35 -25.09 10.71
CA VAL A 95 -8.12 -24.42 9.42
C VAL A 95 -7.52 -23.02 9.61
N ILE A 96 -8.02 -22.23 10.57
CA ILE A 96 -7.46 -20.90 10.90
C ILE A 96 -6.00 -21.02 11.33
N ARG A 97 -5.64 -22.03 12.16
CA ARG A 97 -4.25 -22.26 12.56
C ARG A 97 -3.36 -22.63 11.38
N THR A 98 -3.83 -23.50 10.49
CA THR A 98 -3.10 -23.84 9.25
C THR A 98 -2.87 -22.61 8.39
N PHE A 99 -3.91 -21.81 8.16
CA PHE A 99 -3.80 -20.57 7.38
C PHE A 99 -2.78 -19.58 7.98
N ARG A 100 -2.73 -19.44 9.31
CA ARG A 100 -1.69 -18.63 9.97
C ARG A 100 -0.28 -19.16 9.74
N GLY A 101 -0.09 -20.48 9.82
CA GLY A 101 1.20 -21.11 9.53
C GLY A 101 1.67 -20.83 8.10
N GLU A 102 0.78 -20.98 7.12
CA GLU A 102 1.09 -20.66 5.71
C GLU A 102 1.44 -19.18 5.51
N LEU A 103 0.78 -18.26 6.23
CA LEU A 103 1.14 -16.83 6.19
C LEU A 103 2.51 -16.56 6.80
N GLU A 104 2.89 -17.26 7.87
CA GLU A 104 4.23 -17.15 8.48
C GLU A 104 5.33 -17.64 7.53
N GLU A 105 5.10 -18.75 6.83
CA GLU A 105 6.02 -19.24 5.80
C GLU A 105 6.18 -18.23 4.66
N ILE A 106 5.07 -17.65 4.16
CA ILE A 106 5.11 -16.61 3.12
C ILE A 106 5.86 -15.37 3.62
N ARG A 107 5.64 -14.94 4.86
CA ARG A 107 6.36 -13.81 5.48
C ARG A 107 7.87 -14.06 5.43
N ASP A 108 8.32 -15.24 5.84
CA ASP A 108 9.75 -15.55 5.93
C ASP A 108 10.40 -15.54 4.56
N LEU A 109 9.74 -16.13 3.54
CA LEU A 109 10.19 -16.08 2.15
C LEU A 109 10.29 -14.63 1.61
N LEU A 110 9.32 -13.78 1.96
CA LEU A 110 9.33 -12.38 1.54
C LEU A 110 10.44 -11.58 2.23
N GLU A 111 10.69 -11.79 3.51
CA GLU A 111 11.77 -11.15 4.26
C GLU A 111 13.15 -11.57 3.73
N GLU A 112 13.36 -12.85 3.43
CA GLU A 112 14.60 -13.33 2.81
C GLU A 112 14.84 -12.67 1.45
N ARG A 113 13.82 -12.64 0.59
CA ARG A 113 13.90 -11.95 -0.71
C ARG A 113 14.19 -10.45 -0.52
N ASN A 114 13.56 -9.80 0.44
CA ASN A 114 13.72 -8.37 0.70
C ASN A 114 15.08 -8.03 1.33
N HIS A 115 15.73 -8.98 2.01
CA HIS A 115 17.06 -8.76 2.59
C HIS A 115 18.13 -8.43 1.55
N VAL A 116 18.04 -9.03 0.36
CA VAL A 116 19.01 -8.82 -0.74
C VAL A 116 18.57 -7.78 -1.78
N ALA A 117 17.34 -7.28 -1.67
CA ALA A 117 16.79 -6.33 -2.63
C ALA A 117 17.24 -4.89 -2.34
N THR A 118 17.68 -4.16 -3.37
CA THR A 118 18.01 -2.71 -3.27
C THR A 118 16.79 -1.88 -2.85
N LEU A 119 15.61 -2.23 -3.36
CA LEU A 119 14.34 -1.65 -2.95
C LEU A 119 13.42 -2.78 -2.48
N ARG A 120 13.07 -2.76 -1.19
CA ARG A 120 12.22 -3.78 -0.57
C ARG A 120 10.78 -3.63 -1.05
N TYR A 121 10.10 -4.75 -1.28
CA TYR A 121 8.67 -4.79 -1.58
C TYR A 121 7.92 -5.44 -0.42
N ASN A 122 7.39 -4.60 0.49
CA ASN A 122 6.74 -5.07 1.72
C ASN A 122 5.21 -5.01 1.70
N TYR A 123 4.60 -4.47 0.63
CA TYR A 123 3.15 -4.19 0.63
C TYR A 123 2.25 -5.43 0.69
N LEU A 124 2.77 -6.58 0.25
CA LEU A 124 2.11 -7.89 0.32
C LEU A 124 2.60 -8.76 1.49
N ASN A 125 3.44 -8.21 2.37
CA ASN A 125 3.88 -8.97 3.54
C ASN A 125 2.67 -9.16 4.48
N PRO A 126 2.40 -10.38 5.00
CA PRO A 126 1.38 -10.61 6.01
C PRO A 126 1.49 -9.70 7.25
N LEU A 127 2.69 -9.21 7.59
CA LEU A 127 2.91 -8.21 8.66
C LEU A 127 2.33 -6.81 8.37
N GLU A 128 1.99 -6.56 7.11
CA GLU A 128 1.51 -5.28 6.60
C GLU A 128 0.10 -5.37 6.02
N THR A 129 -0.51 -6.57 6.04
CA THR A 129 -1.80 -6.82 5.42
C THR A 129 -2.89 -6.92 6.48
N GLU A 130 -3.87 -6.02 6.43
CA GLU A 130 -5.04 -6.05 7.32
C GLU A 130 -6.10 -7.05 6.82
N ASN A 131 -6.98 -7.52 7.72
CA ASN A 131 -8.09 -8.40 7.36
C ASN A 131 -9.16 -7.73 6.48
N SER A 132 -9.24 -6.40 6.52
CA SER A 132 -10.31 -5.61 5.91
C SER A 132 -9.79 -4.26 5.41
N ILE A 133 -10.63 -3.55 4.67
CA ILE A 133 -10.40 -2.14 4.29
C ILE A 133 -10.86 -1.28 5.46
N SER A 134 -9.92 -0.70 6.21
CA SER A 134 -10.22 0.00 7.48
C SER A 134 -9.59 1.38 7.65
N ILE A 135 -9.02 1.91 6.57
CA ILE A 135 -8.52 3.28 6.42
C ILE A 135 -9.27 4.00 5.30
#